data_AF-A0A934LWK3-F1
#
_entry.id   AF-A0A934LWK3-F1
#
_cell.length_a   1.000
_cell.length_b   1.000
_cell.length_c   1.000
_cell.angle_alpha   90.00
_cell.angle_beta   90.00
_cell.angle_gamma   90.00
#
_symmetry.space_group_name_H-M   'P 1'
#
loop_
_entity.id
_entity.type
_entity.pdbx_description
1 polymer ?
#
loop_
_entity_poly.entity_id
_entity_poly.type
_entity_poly.pdbx_seq_one_letter_code
_entity_poly.pdbx_strand_id
1 'polypeptide(L)'
;MQPPLKPVSIGLFLGMCAVLFGIFWAMYLTVKHERIHVYLEERGVAALEEKFVIAPPADDGHGHGSGAKTSESHEVGSMYGGTGRHGDGLIDEAHKRLTRGHIHAMGLGILSITLSVTLSFLNVPARMKTVASACMGVGGLFYPFAWIIMGYRTTALGAEGAAKSVLPIVAFSVFLVFAAILLTLVYLIKGLTKKMS
;
A
#
# COMPACT_ATOMS: atom_id res chain seq x y z
N MET A 1 -12.57 -3.44 39.80
CA MET A 1 -12.92 -3.19 38.38
C MET A 1 -11.63 -3.03 37.59
N GLN A 2 -11.45 -3.73 36.46
CA GLN A 2 -10.36 -3.37 35.55
C GLN A 2 -10.74 -2.09 34.79
N PRO A 3 -9.81 -1.16 34.55
CA PRO A 3 -10.11 0.05 33.80
C PRO A 3 -10.60 -0.32 32.39
N PRO A 4 -11.66 0.34 31.89
CA PRO A 4 -12.36 -0.06 30.66
C PRO A 4 -11.46 -0.11 29.42
N LEU A 5 -10.33 0.62 29.45
CA LEU A 5 -9.37 0.73 28.36
C LEU A 5 -8.28 -0.35 28.35
N LYS A 6 -8.03 -1.05 29.47
CA LYS A 6 -6.94 -2.04 29.56
C LYS A 6 -7.01 -3.10 28.44
N PRO A 7 -8.19 -3.67 28.12
CA PRO A 7 -8.28 -4.69 27.08
C PRO A 7 -8.00 -4.18 25.66
N VAL A 8 -8.12 -2.87 25.41
CA VAL A 8 -7.94 -2.26 24.07
C VAL A 8 -6.65 -1.44 23.95
N SER A 9 -5.82 -1.43 25.01
CA SER A 9 -4.60 -0.62 25.10
C SER A 9 -3.61 -0.87 23.97
N ILE A 10 -3.49 -2.12 23.51
CA ILE A 10 -2.58 -2.49 22.40
C ILE A 10 -2.99 -1.79 21.11
N GLY A 11 -4.27 -1.84 20.73
CA GLY A 11 -4.76 -1.18 19.51
C GLY A 11 -4.66 0.34 19.56
N LEU A 12 -4.89 0.94 20.73
CA LEU A 12 -4.70 2.37 20.97
C LEU A 12 -3.24 2.78 20.78
N PHE A 13 -2.32 2.05 21.44
CA PHE A 13 -0.89 2.32 21.35
C PHE A 13 -0.38 2.18 19.91
N LEU A 14 -0.68 1.07 19.24
CA LEU A 14 -0.25 0.86 17.86
C LEU A 14 -0.91 1.84 16.88
N GLY A 15 -2.15 2.25 17.13
CA GLY A 15 -2.82 3.29 16.35
C GLY A 15 -2.13 4.66 16.49
N MET A 16 -1.73 5.04 17.71
CA MET A 16 -0.92 6.24 17.94
C MET A 16 0.44 6.16 17.24
N CYS A 17 1.12 5.01 17.34
CA CYS A 17 2.38 4.78 16.62
C CYS A 17 2.21 4.93 15.11
N ALA A 18 1.12 4.40 14.53
CA ALA A 18 0.84 4.51 13.10
C ALA A 18 0.58 5.97 12.66
N VAL A 19 -0.15 6.76 13.46
CA VAL A 19 -0.37 8.19 13.18
C VAL A 19 0.94 8.96 13.26
N LEU A 20 1.72 8.76 14.32
CA LEU A 20 3.04 9.41 14.46
C LEU A 20 3.95 9.04 13.30
N PHE A 21 4.02 7.76 12.96
CA PHE A 21 4.76 7.28 11.80
C PHE A 21 4.30 7.97 10.51
N GLY A 22 2.99 8.08 10.27
CA GLY A 22 2.44 8.80 9.12
C GLY A 22 2.90 10.25 9.06
N ILE A 23 2.88 10.98 10.17
CA ILE A 23 3.33 12.37 10.26
C ILE A 23 4.84 12.47 9.95
N PHE A 24 5.67 11.66 10.59
CA PHE A 24 7.11 11.63 10.33
C PHE A 24 7.43 11.26 8.89
N TRP A 25 6.67 10.33 8.32
CA TRP A 25 6.82 9.92 6.93
C TRP A 25 6.46 11.05 5.95
N ALA A 26 5.39 11.81 6.20
CA ALA A 26 5.08 12.99 5.40
C ALA A 26 6.19 14.05 5.46
N MET A 27 6.69 14.36 6.67
CA MET A 27 7.82 15.27 6.82
C MET A 27 9.07 14.77 6.11
N TYR A 28 9.31 13.45 6.14
CA TYR A 28 10.41 12.85 5.42
C TYR A 28 10.27 13.01 3.90
N LEU A 29 9.08 12.74 3.34
CA LEU A 29 8.82 12.91 1.91
C LEU A 29 9.00 14.36 1.46
N THR A 30 8.61 15.35 2.27
CA THR A 30 8.75 16.77 1.92
C THR A 30 10.19 17.25 2.05
N VAL A 31 10.88 16.93 3.15
CA VAL A 31 12.26 17.39 3.40
C VAL A 31 13.27 16.69 2.48
N LYS A 32 13.00 15.44 2.10
CA LYS A 32 13.91 14.61 1.29
C LYS A 32 13.40 14.38 -0.13
N HIS A 33 12.43 15.17 -0.60
CA HIS A 33 11.85 15.04 -1.94
C HIS A 33 12.92 14.88 -3.03
N GLU A 34 13.88 15.81 -3.08
CA GLU A 34 14.96 15.79 -4.08
C GLU A 34 15.83 14.53 -3.98
N ARG A 35 16.21 14.13 -2.76
CA ARG A 35 17.01 12.91 -2.56
C ARG A 35 16.27 11.65 -2.96
N ILE A 36 14.96 11.61 -2.73
CA ILE A 36 14.11 10.49 -3.13
C ILE A 36 14.01 10.44 -4.64
N HIS A 37 13.81 11.58 -5.31
CA HIS A 37 13.76 11.65 -6.76
C HIS A 37 15.06 11.15 -7.40
N VAL A 38 16.21 11.69 -6.99
CA VAL A 38 17.53 11.26 -7.46
C VAL A 38 17.75 9.77 -7.20
N TYR A 39 17.44 9.28 -6.00
CA TYR A 39 17.57 7.85 -5.69
C TYR A 39 16.71 6.96 -6.58
N LEU A 40 15.47 7.37 -6.87
CA LEU A 40 14.55 6.61 -7.72
C LEU A 40 15.00 6.60 -9.17
N GLU A 41 15.55 7.72 -9.66
CA GLU A 41 16.13 7.87 -10.99
C GLU A 41 17.37 6.99 -11.15
N GLU A 42 18.32 7.04 -10.22
CA GLU A 42 19.51 6.19 -10.20
C GLU A 42 19.13 4.70 -10.24
N ARG A 43 18.14 4.29 -9.44
CA ARG A 43 17.61 2.91 -9.44
C ARG A 43 16.94 2.53 -10.74
N GLY A 44 16.26 3.47 -11.39
CA GLY A 44 15.62 3.26 -12.69
C GLY A 44 16.65 3.05 -13.80
N VAL A 45 17.68 3.89 -13.85
CA VAL A 45 18.79 3.78 -14.82
C VAL A 45 19.53 2.46 -14.66
N ALA A 46 19.92 2.11 -13.42
CA ALA A 46 20.62 0.85 -13.16
C ALA A 46 19.82 -0.39 -13.60
N ALA A 47 18.50 -0.38 -13.39
CA ALA A 47 17.62 -1.48 -13.81
C ALA A 47 17.43 -1.56 -15.33
N LEU A 48 17.57 -0.45 -16.05
CA LEU A 48 17.58 -0.44 -17.51
C LEU A 48 18.90 -1.02 -18.03
N GLU A 49 20.03 -0.58 -17.50
CA GLU A 49 21.36 -1.08 -17.89
C GLU A 49 21.46 -2.60 -17.73
N GLU A 50 20.98 -3.15 -16.61
CA GLU A 50 20.95 -4.61 -16.37
C GLU A 50 20.15 -5.35 -17.47
N LYS A 51 19.04 -4.79 -17.93
CA LYS A 51 18.21 -5.41 -18.98
C LYS A 51 18.86 -5.36 -20.35
N PHE A 52 19.60 -4.30 -20.67
CA PHE A 52 20.29 -4.16 -21.97
C PHE A 52 21.54 -5.02 -22.07
N VAL A 53 22.26 -5.25 -20.97
CA VAL A 53 23.46 -6.13 -20.96
C VAL A 53 23.10 -7.61 -21.17
N ILE A 54 21.89 -8.03 -20.79
CA ILE A 54 21.44 -9.43 -20.89
C ILE A 54 20.77 -9.74 -22.23
N ALA A 55 20.48 -8.73 -23.08
CA ALA A 55 19.94 -8.98 -24.41
C ALA A 55 21.04 -9.51 -25.35
N PRO A 56 21.01 -10.79 -25.80
CA PRO A 56 21.88 -11.23 -26.89
C PRO A 56 21.54 -10.44 -28.16
N PRO A 57 22.50 -10.26 -29.10
CA PRO A 57 22.22 -9.59 -30.36
C PRO A 57 21.03 -10.29 -31.04
N ALA A 58 20.04 -9.49 -31.43
CA ALA A 58 18.94 -9.95 -32.24
C ALA A 58 19.54 -10.59 -33.51
N ASP A 59 19.23 -11.87 -33.70
CA ASP A 59 19.53 -12.58 -34.94
C ASP A 59 18.66 -11.94 -36.03
N ASP A 60 19.29 -11.22 -36.95
CA ASP A 60 18.67 -10.57 -38.11
C ASP A 60 18.20 -11.65 -39.12
N GLY A 61 17.16 -12.38 -38.75
CA GLY A 61 16.47 -13.35 -39.59
C GLY A 61 15.43 -12.66 -40.48
N HIS A 62 15.85 -12.20 -41.65
CA HIS A 62 14.95 -11.78 -42.74
C HIS A 62 13.97 -12.91 -43.13
N GLY A 63 12.66 -12.60 -43.14
CA GLY A 63 11.63 -13.47 -43.69
C GLY A 63 10.37 -12.70 -44.09
N HIS A 64 10.27 -12.33 -45.37
CA HIS A 64 9.07 -11.77 -45.99
C HIS A 64 7.96 -12.82 -46.19
N GLY A 65 6.71 -12.46 -45.95
CA GLY A 65 5.54 -13.26 -46.33
C GLY A 65 4.21 -12.53 -46.16
N SER A 66 3.69 -12.03 -47.28
CA SER A 66 2.46 -11.22 -47.47
C SER A 66 1.15 -11.93 -47.12
N GLY A 67 0.14 -11.17 -46.64
CA GLY A 67 -1.28 -11.58 -46.63
C GLY A 67 -2.21 -10.61 -45.90
N ALA A 68 -2.84 -9.69 -46.64
CA ALA A 68 -3.68 -8.61 -46.15
C ALA A 68 -5.18 -8.95 -45.96
N LYS A 69 -5.84 -8.16 -45.10
CA LYS A 69 -7.24 -7.60 -45.12
C LYS A 69 -7.91 -7.68 -43.73
N THR A 70 -8.68 -6.74 -43.16
CA THR A 70 -8.93 -5.27 -43.23
C THR A 70 -10.23 -5.04 -42.43
N SER A 71 -10.29 -4.03 -41.55
CA SER A 71 -11.46 -3.21 -41.16
C SER A 71 -10.98 -2.19 -40.11
N GLU A 72 -10.58 -0.96 -40.47
CA GLU A 72 -11.40 0.29 -40.46
C GLU A 72 -12.18 0.52 -39.15
N SER A 73 -12.16 1.69 -38.47
CA SER A 73 -11.48 2.99 -38.64
C SER A 73 -11.80 3.92 -37.43
N HIS A 74 -11.11 5.07 -37.33
CA HIS A 74 -11.24 6.23 -36.41
C HIS A 74 -10.50 6.14 -35.04
N GLU A 75 -9.60 7.05 -34.62
CA GLU A 75 -9.26 8.41 -35.05
C GLU A 75 -7.74 8.70 -34.96
N VAL A 76 -7.28 9.61 -35.81
CA VAL A 76 -5.92 10.16 -35.89
C VAL A 76 -5.72 11.20 -34.79
N GLY A 77 -4.74 10.99 -33.91
CA GLY A 77 -4.36 11.93 -32.87
C GLY A 77 -2.87 11.87 -32.54
N SER A 78 -2.08 12.65 -33.29
CA SER A 78 -0.75 13.16 -32.96
C SER A 78 0.41 12.16 -32.80
N MET A 79 1.21 12.09 -33.87
CA MET A 79 2.66 12.00 -33.77
C MET A 79 3.19 12.94 -32.67
N TYR A 80 3.67 12.39 -31.57
CA TYR A 80 4.77 12.90 -30.77
C TYR A 80 5.88 11.84 -30.96
N GLY A 81 7.02 12.08 -31.58
CA GLY A 81 7.89 13.22 -31.33
C GLY A 81 8.79 12.90 -30.14
N GLY A 82 9.88 12.17 -30.40
CA GLY A 82 11.03 12.10 -29.49
C GLY A 82 11.12 10.86 -28.61
N THR A 83 12.34 10.36 -28.49
CA THR A 83 12.88 9.40 -27.53
C THR A 83 12.64 9.82 -26.07
N GLY A 84 11.37 9.82 -25.62
CA GLY A 84 10.95 10.23 -24.28
C GLY A 84 10.88 9.09 -23.27
N ARG A 85 11.88 9.05 -22.36
CA ARG A 85 11.78 8.71 -20.92
C ARG A 85 10.72 7.67 -20.49
N HIS A 86 10.91 6.39 -20.84
CA HIS A 86 10.17 5.27 -20.21
C HIS A 86 10.32 5.21 -18.66
N GLY A 87 11.30 5.91 -18.09
CA GLY A 87 11.54 5.98 -16.64
C GLY A 87 10.58 6.89 -15.86
N ASP A 88 10.03 7.95 -16.48
CA ASP A 88 9.25 8.96 -15.76
C ASP A 88 7.97 8.40 -15.16
N GLY A 89 7.25 7.56 -15.91
CA GLY A 89 6.01 6.94 -15.43
C GLY A 89 6.24 6.03 -14.22
N LEU A 90 7.41 5.39 -14.12
CA LEU A 90 7.75 4.53 -12.97
C LEU A 90 8.18 5.36 -11.75
N ILE A 91 8.86 6.49 -11.96
CA ILE A 91 9.22 7.43 -10.89
C ILE A 91 7.95 8.05 -10.30
N ASP A 92 7.00 8.47 -11.12
CA ASP A 92 5.70 8.99 -10.67
C ASP A 92 4.91 7.94 -9.89
N GLU A 93 4.86 6.71 -10.38
CA GLU A 93 4.18 5.61 -9.70
C GLU A 93 4.86 5.26 -8.37
N ALA A 94 6.20 5.29 -8.31
CA ALA A 94 6.96 5.12 -7.09
C ALA A 94 6.58 6.19 -6.05
N HIS A 95 6.55 7.47 -6.45
CA HIS A 95 6.12 8.58 -5.59
C HIS A 95 4.68 8.40 -5.10
N LYS A 96 3.74 8.06 -5.98
CA LYS A 96 2.34 7.78 -5.59
C LYS A 96 2.26 6.68 -4.53
N ARG A 97 3.06 5.62 -4.67
CA ARG A 97 3.10 4.51 -3.70
C ARG A 97 3.71 4.92 -2.36
N LEU A 98 4.79 5.70 -2.36
CA LEU A 98 5.39 6.26 -1.14
C LEU A 98 4.38 7.18 -0.41
N THR A 99 3.65 8.02 -1.15
CA THR A 99 2.57 8.87 -0.62
C THR A 99 1.39 8.06 -0.10
N ARG A 100 1.00 6.97 -0.76
CA ARG A 100 -0.03 6.06 -0.24
C ARG A 100 0.38 5.43 1.10
N GLY A 101 1.67 5.21 1.34
CA GLY A 101 2.19 4.80 2.65
C GLY A 101 1.80 5.80 3.75
N HIS A 102 2.00 7.09 3.52
CA HIS A 102 1.56 8.16 4.45
C HIS A 102 0.05 8.10 4.71
N ILE A 103 -0.75 8.12 3.63
CA ILE A 103 -2.21 8.19 3.71
C ILE A 103 -2.77 7.00 4.50
N HIS A 104 -2.27 5.80 4.23
CA HIS A 104 -2.73 4.61 4.95
C HIS A 104 -2.24 4.56 6.39
N ALA A 105 -1.04 5.06 6.71
CA ALA A 105 -0.59 5.15 8.09
C ALA A 105 -1.52 6.05 8.93
N MET A 106 -1.88 7.21 8.39
CA MET A 106 -2.84 8.12 9.03
C MET A 106 -4.23 7.50 9.15
N GLY A 107 -4.79 7.01 8.04
CA GLY A 107 -6.15 6.46 8.00
C GLY A 107 -6.32 5.23 8.89
N LEU A 108 -5.41 4.26 8.78
CA LEU A 108 -5.47 3.02 9.58
C LEU A 108 -5.13 3.26 11.05
N GLY A 109 -4.25 4.23 11.36
CA GLY A 109 -3.97 4.64 12.74
C GLY A 109 -5.20 5.24 13.43
N ILE A 110 -5.87 6.19 12.77
CA ILE A 110 -7.12 6.79 13.25
C ILE A 110 -8.23 5.73 13.38
N LEU A 111 -8.37 4.86 12.39
CA LEU A 111 -9.33 3.76 12.44
C LEU A 111 -9.05 2.81 13.61
N SER A 112 -7.78 2.48 13.87
CA SER A 112 -7.38 1.64 15.00
C SER A 112 -7.76 2.25 16.35
N ILE A 113 -7.51 3.56 16.51
CA ILE A 113 -7.90 4.29 17.72
C ILE A 113 -9.43 4.28 17.86
N THR A 114 -10.16 4.61 16.80
CA THR A 114 -11.62 4.75 16.81
C THR A 114 -12.32 3.41 17.11
N LEU A 115 -11.88 2.32 16.48
CA LEU A 115 -12.42 0.98 16.75
C LEU A 115 -12.06 0.50 18.15
N SER A 116 -10.84 0.76 18.63
CA SER A 116 -10.42 0.42 20.00
C SER A 116 -11.27 1.15 21.05
N VAL A 117 -11.50 2.45 20.86
CA VAL A 117 -12.40 3.25 21.73
C VAL A 117 -13.82 2.70 21.66
N THR A 118 -14.37 2.47 20.48
CA THR A 118 -15.72 1.91 20.29
C THR A 118 -15.86 0.58 21.05
N LEU A 119 -14.91 -0.34 20.86
CA LEU A 119 -14.90 -1.65 21.47
C LEU A 119 -14.77 -1.60 23.00
N SER A 120 -14.16 -0.54 23.55
CA SER A 120 -14.09 -0.33 25.00
C SER A 120 -15.48 -0.16 25.64
N PHE A 121 -16.42 0.46 24.92
CA PHE A 121 -17.79 0.71 25.38
C PHE A 121 -18.76 -0.44 25.10
N LEU A 122 -18.38 -1.40 24.26
CA LEU A 122 -19.23 -2.57 24.00
C LEU A 122 -19.14 -3.60 25.14
N ASN A 123 -20.26 -4.29 25.40
CA ASN A 123 -20.30 -5.41 26.34
C ASN A 123 -19.72 -6.68 25.71
N VAL A 124 -18.40 -6.74 25.64
CA VAL A 124 -17.62 -7.79 24.96
C VAL A 124 -16.63 -8.41 25.94
N PRO A 125 -16.39 -9.73 25.89
CA PRO A 125 -15.37 -10.37 26.72
C PRO A 125 -14.01 -9.70 26.52
N ALA A 126 -13.27 -9.46 27.62
CA ALA A 126 -11.99 -8.74 27.58
C ALA A 126 -10.99 -9.34 26.58
N ARG A 127 -10.93 -10.68 26.49
CA ARG A 127 -10.07 -11.39 25.51
C ARG A 127 -10.39 -10.99 24.06
N MET A 128 -11.68 -10.88 23.72
CA MET A 128 -12.11 -10.50 22.38
C MET A 128 -11.81 -9.03 22.08
N LYS A 129 -11.91 -8.15 23.09
CA LYS A 129 -11.46 -6.75 22.97
C LYS A 129 -9.97 -6.67 22.66
N THR A 130 -9.16 -7.47 23.35
CA THR A 130 -7.71 -7.54 23.13
C THR A 130 -7.36 -8.10 21.76
N VAL A 131 -7.99 -9.19 21.33
CA VAL A 131 -7.75 -9.76 20.01
C VAL A 131 -8.13 -8.76 18.91
N ALA A 132 -9.33 -8.17 18.94
CA ALA A 132 -9.73 -7.25 17.88
C ALA A 132 -8.84 -5.99 17.82
N SER A 133 -8.55 -5.39 18.98
CA SER A 133 -7.70 -4.20 19.03
C SER A 133 -6.25 -4.49 18.62
N ALA A 134 -5.69 -5.64 18.99
CA ALA A 134 -4.36 -6.07 18.57
C ALA A 134 -4.32 -6.35 17.06
N CYS A 135 -5.29 -7.08 16.50
CA CYS A 135 -5.38 -7.32 15.06
C CYS A 135 -5.49 -5.99 14.29
N MET A 136 -6.33 -5.07 14.75
CA MET A 136 -6.48 -3.75 14.13
C MET A 136 -5.18 -2.94 14.17
N GLY A 137 -4.51 -2.90 15.33
CA GLY A 137 -3.28 -2.16 15.51
C GLY A 137 -2.11 -2.73 14.70
N VAL A 138 -1.91 -4.06 14.74
CA VAL A 138 -0.83 -4.73 14.00
C VAL A 138 -1.08 -4.64 12.50
N GLY A 139 -2.27 -5.00 12.03
CA GLY A 139 -2.59 -4.91 10.60
C GLY A 139 -2.53 -3.47 10.08
N GLY A 140 -3.03 -2.51 10.88
CA GLY A 140 -3.00 -1.09 10.54
C GLY A 140 -1.59 -0.49 10.47
N LEU A 141 -0.66 -0.99 11.31
CA LEU A 141 0.73 -0.53 11.33
C LEU A 141 1.58 -1.15 10.21
N PHE A 142 1.37 -2.43 9.88
CA PHE A 142 2.19 -3.12 8.88
C PHE A 142 1.80 -2.80 7.44
N TYR A 143 0.53 -2.51 7.17
CA TYR A 143 0.05 -2.20 5.81
C TYR A 143 0.74 -0.99 5.16
N PRO A 144 0.96 0.15 5.84
CA PRO A 144 1.74 1.27 5.31
C PRO A 144 3.17 0.91 4.88
N PHE A 145 3.84 0.00 5.60
CA PHE A 145 5.19 -0.44 5.22
C PHE A 145 5.19 -1.15 3.87
N ALA A 146 4.16 -1.92 3.55
CA ALA A 146 4.04 -2.55 2.24
C ALA A 146 4.01 -1.50 1.10
N TRP A 147 3.29 -0.40 1.27
CA TRP A 147 3.27 0.70 0.29
C TRP A 147 4.64 1.36 0.13
N ILE A 148 5.36 1.57 1.23
CA ILE A 148 6.67 2.22 1.20
C ILE A 148 7.71 1.33 0.53
N ILE A 149 7.77 0.04 0.92
CA ILE A 149 8.66 -0.95 0.29
C ILE A 149 8.34 -1.07 -1.20
N MET A 150 7.04 -1.14 -1.54
CA MET A 150 6.60 -1.21 -2.93
C MET A 150 7.01 0.04 -3.72
N GLY A 151 6.88 1.24 -3.14
CA GLY A 151 7.32 2.49 -3.76
C GLY A 151 8.80 2.47 -4.12
N TYR A 152 9.68 2.15 -3.17
CA TYR A 152 11.12 2.09 -3.42
C TYR A 152 11.55 0.99 -4.40
N ARG A 153 10.76 -0.08 -4.52
CA ARG A 153 11.04 -1.18 -5.47
C ARG A 153 10.47 -0.94 -6.86
N THR A 154 9.64 0.08 -7.06
CA THR A 154 8.88 0.29 -8.31
C THR A 154 9.80 0.62 -9.49
N THR A 155 10.83 1.44 -9.31
CA THR A 155 11.74 1.79 -10.41
C THR A 155 12.66 0.64 -10.81
N ALA A 156 13.03 -0.22 -9.86
CA ALA A 156 13.88 -1.39 -10.14
C ALA A 156 13.10 -2.60 -10.70
N LEU A 157 11.95 -2.93 -10.11
CA LEU A 157 11.19 -4.14 -10.45
C LEU A 157 10.01 -3.89 -11.41
N GLY A 158 9.73 -2.63 -11.75
CA GLY A 158 8.49 -2.23 -12.38
C GLY A 158 7.29 -2.31 -11.42
N ALA A 159 6.15 -1.79 -11.88
CA ALA A 159 4.94 -1.67 -11.07
C ALA A 159 4.42 -3.03 -10.54
N GLU A 160 4.38 -4.04 -11.41
CA GLU A 160 3.87 -5.38 -11.09
C GLU A 160 4.84 -6.17 -10.21
N GLY A 161 6.14 -6.16 -10.55
CA GLY A 161 7.17 -6.85 -9.78
C GLY A 161 7.26 -6.32 -8.34
N ALA A 162 7.20 -5.00 -8.18
CA ALA A 162 7.15 -4.38 -6.86
C ALA A 162 5.90 -4.78 -6.05
N ALA A 163 4.73 -4.88 -6.70
CA ALA A 163 3.50 -5.32 -6.03
C ALA A 163 3.59 -6.78 -5.57
N LYS A 164 4.08 -7.68 -6.43
CA LYS A 164 4.32 -9.09 -6.08
C LYS A 164 5.27 -9.22 -4.88
N SER A 165 6.29 -8.36 -4.81
CA SER A 165 7.31 -8.41 -3.76
C SER A 165 6.82 -8.10 -2.34
N VAL A 166 5.62 -7.52 -2.20
CA VAL A 166 5.04 -7.14 -0.91
C VAL A 166 3.77 -7.92 -0.55
N LEU A 167 3.31 -8.82 -1.42
CA LEU A 167 2.07 -9.59 -1.23
C LEU A 167 1.95 -10.26 0.15
N PRO A 168 2.99 -10.89 0.73
CA PRO A 168 2.86 -11.53 2.05
C PRO A 168 2.53 -10.52 3.16
N ILE A 169 3.14 -9.33 3.12
CA ILE A 169 2.92 -8.27 4.11
C ILE A 169 1.51 -7.70 3.95
N VAL A 170 1.09 -7.46 2.70
CA VAL A 170 -0.25 -6.97 2.38
C VAL A 170 -1.30 -7.97 2.85
N ALA A 171 -1.19 -9.24 2.45
CA ALA A 171 -2.17 -10.28 2.78
C ALA A 171 -2.34 -10.44 4.29
N PHE A 172 -1.23 -10.52 5.04
CA PHE A 172 -1.27 -10.59 6.50
C PHE A 172 -1.94 -9.37 7.13
N SER A 173 -1.52 -8.17 6.72
CA SER A 173 -2.02 -6.93 7.30
C SER A 173 -3.51 -6.72 7.02
N VAL A 174 -3.93 -6.97 5.78
CA VAL A 174 -5.32 -6.88 5.33
C VAL A 174 -6.18 -7.88 6.10
N PHE A 175 -5.75 -9.14 6.20
CA PHE A 175 -6.47 -10.16 6.97
C PHE A 175 -6.73 -9.72 8.41
N LEU A 176 -5.72 -9.19 9.10
CA LEU A 176 -5.87 -8.73 10.48
C LEU A 176 -6.83 -7.55 10.62
N VAL A 177 -6.73 -6.56 9.74
CA VAL A 177 -7.65 -5.39 9.73
C VAL A 177 -9.09 -5.84 9.50
N PHE A 178 -9.34 -6.67 8.50
CA PHE A 178 -10.68 -7.18 8.20
C PHE A 178 -11.24 -8.04 9.35
N ALA A 179 -10.42 -8.91 9.94
CA ALA A 179 -10.83 -9.72 11.08
C ALA A 179 -11.23 -8.84 12.28
N ALA A 180 -10.49 -7.76 12.56
CA ALA A 180 -10.80 -6.83 13.63
C ALA A 180 -12.10 -6.04 13.36
N ILE A 181 -12.28 -5.54 12.13
CA ILE A 181 -13.50 -4.85 11.72
C ILE A 181 -14.71 -5.78 11.85
N LEU A 182 -14.63 -6.99 11.30
CA LEU A 182 -15.72 -7.96 11.35
C LEU A 182 -16.09 -8.32 12.80
N LEU A 183 -15.09 -8.58 13.64
CA LEU A 183 -15.32 -8.90 15.05
C LEU A 183 -16.00 -7.74 15.78
N THR A 184 -15.55 -6.50 15.53
CA THR A 184 -16.15 -5.29 16.12
C THR A 184 -17.59 -5.10 15.66
N LEU A 185 -17.87 -5.27 14.36
CA LEU A 185 -19.22 -5.17 13.79
C LEU A 185 -20.18 -6.21 14.37
N VAL A 186 -19.75 -7.48 14.49
CA VAL A 186 -20.56 -8.53 15.09
C VAL A 186 -20.98 -8.17 16.51
N TYR A 187 -20.05 -7.68 17.34
CA TYR A 187 -20.37 -7.29 18.71
C TYR A 187 -21.20 -6.00 18.80
N LEU A 188 -20.98 -5.05 17.88
CA LEU A 188 -21.78 -3.84 17.79
C LEU A 188 -23.24 -4.20 17.47
N ILE A 189 -23.48 -5.02 16.46
CA ILE A 189 -24.82 -5.46 16.06
C ILE A 189 -25.50 -6.24 17.20
N LYS A 190 -24.79 -7.19 17.84
CA LYS A 190 -25.33 -7.93 18.99
C LYS A 190 -25.68 -7.03 20.17
N GLY A 191 -24.90 -5.97 20.39
CA GLY A 191 -25.19 -4.97 21.42
C GLY A 191 -26.43 -4.14 21.11
N LEU A 192 -26.61 -3.74 19.84
CA LEU A 192 -27.76 -2.98 19.38
C LEU A 192 -29.06 -3.82 19.43
N THR A 193 -29.04 -5.06 18.94
CA THR A 193 -30.23 -5.93 18.94
C THR A 193 -30.70 -6.29 20.34
N LYS A 194 -29.78 -6.55 21.28
CA LYS A 194 -30.13 -6.83 22.68
C LYS A 194 -30.79 -5.64 23.38
N LYS A 195 -30.50 -4.41 22.96
CA LYS A 195 -31.09 -3.19 23.55
C LYS A 195 -32.52 -2.92 23.05
N MET A 196 -32.90 -3.50 21.91
CA MET A 196 -34.22 -3.32 21.29
C MET A 196 -35.23 -4.42 21.66
N SER A 197 -34.78 -5.50 22.30
CA SER A 197 -35.62 -6.58 22.84
C SER A 197 -35.84 -6.40 24.33
#